data_AF-A0A1Y2HJB1-F1
#
_entry.id   AF-A0A1Y2HJB1-F1
#
_cell.length_a   1.000
_cell.length_b   1.000
_cell.length_c   1.000
_cell.angle_alpha   90.00
_cell.angle_beta   90.00
_cell.angle_gamma   90.00
#
_symmetry.space_group_name_H-M   'P 1'
#
loop_
_entity.id
_entity.type
_entity.pdbx_description
1 polymer ?
#
loop_
_entity_poly.entity_id
_entity_poly.type
_entity_poly.pdbx_seq_one_letter_code
_entity_poly.pdbx_strand_id
1 'polypeptide(L)'
;MGQLIWSLWGNYMALTSAAAIMDGGLWSILYNYPTVDQLRGLPIYNGVSWPGMLSMIFALVTVAFERSLRPPVGLRAVFYLIVSLIGFLQFSTVVGAQCYFCTSIVFMTAAFKGETGELDEDRKMVAEQNRGVA
;
A
#
# COMPACT_ATOMS: atom_id res chain seq x y z
N MET A 1 17.66 2.42 19.10
CA MET A 1 18.09 2.04 17.73
C MET A 1 17.02 1.27 16.92
N GLY A 2 15.88 0.85 17.48
CA GLY A 2 14.90 0.02 16.74
C GLY A 2 13.66 0.73 16.17
N GLN A 3 13.48 2.03 16.40
CA GLN A 3 12.21 2.74 16.09
C GLN A 3 12.13 3.30 14.67
N LEU A 4 13.26 3.61 14.03
CA LEU A 4 13.26 4.23 12.69
C LEU A 4 13.23 3.17 11.56
N ILE A 5 13.59 1.93 11.88
CA ILE A 5 13.77 0.85 10.90
C ILE A 5 12.42 0.34 10.38
N TRP A 6 11.40 0.23 11.24
CA TRP A 6 10.10 -0.33 10.86
C TRP A 6 9.30 0.59 9.95
N SER A 7 9.33 1.90 10.18
CA SER A 7 8.66 2.87 9.30
C SER A 7 9.32 2.98 7.93
N LEU A 8 10.65 2.96 7.87
CA LEU A 8 11.41 2.99 6.61
C LEU A 8 11.18 1.71 5.80
N TRP A 9 11.26 0.55 6.46
CA TRP A 9 11.01 -0.75 5.83
C TRP A 9 9.56 -0.88 5.36
N GLY A 10 8.60 -0.41 6.17
CA GLY A 10 7.20 -0.34 5.80
C GLY A 10 6.97 0.51 4.55
N ASN A 11 7.68 1.63 4.40
CA ASN A 11 7.57 2.50 3.23
C ASN A 11 8.06 1.79 1.94
N TYR A 12 9.22 1.12 1.99
CA TYR A 12 9.71 0.33 0.85
C TYR A 12 8.77 -0.83 0.50
N MET A 13 8.21 -1.52 1.51
CA MET A 13 7.22 -2.57 1.28
C MET A 13 5.92 -2.03 0.67
N ALA A 14 5.44 -0.87 1.12
CA ALA A 14 4.24 -0.23 0.57
C ALA A 14 4.43 0.14 -0.91
N LEU A 15 5.57 0.74 -1.27
CA LEU A 15 5.87 1.10 -2.66
C LEU A 15 6.04 -0.13 -3.56
N THR A 16 6.69 -1.19 -3.06
CA THR A 16 6.84 -2.44 -3.80
C THR A 16 5.48 -3.14 -4.00
N SER A 17 4.64 -3.14 -2.96
CA SER A 17 3.27 -3.68 -3.02
C SER A 17 2.41 -2.89 -4.02
N ALA A 18 2.57 -1.57 -4.06
CA ALA A 18 1.90 -0.71 -5.03
C ALA A 18 2.30 -1.06 -6.46
N ALA A 19 3.59 -1.29 -6.72
CA ALA A 19 4.07 -1.71 -8.04
C ALA A 19 3.49 -3.08 -8.45
N ALA A 20 3.46 -4.05 -7.52
CA ALA A 20 2.89 -5.37 -7.77
C ALA A 20 1.38 -5.32 -8.04
N ILE A 21 0.62 -4.48 -7.32
CA ILE A 21 -0.81 -4.28 -7.60
C ILE A 21 -1.02 -3.53 -8.93
N MET A 22 -0.17 -2.57 -9.28
CA MET A 22 -0.28 -1.88 -10.57
C MET A 22 -0.09 -2.86 -11.74
N ASP A 23 0.88 -3.76 -11.66
CA ASP A 23 1.08 -4.81 -12.66
C ASP A 23 -0.11 -5.78 -12.70
N GLY A 24 -0.50 -6.35 -11.56
CA GLY A 24 -1.65 -7.26 -11.46
C GLY A 24 -2.98 -6.62 -11.88
N GLY A 25 -3.14 -5.32 -11.62
CA GLY A 25 -4.28 -4.51 -12.00
C GLY A 25 -4.31 -4.25 -13.51
N LEU A 26 -3.17 -3.98 -14.13
CA LEU A 26 -3.09 -3.88 -15.59
C LEU A 26 -3.50 -5.21 -16.27
N TRP A 27 -3.02 -6.34 -15.75
CA TRP A 27 -3.44 -7.66 -16.22
C TRP A 27 -4.94 -7.92 -16.00
N SER A 28 -5.54 -7.39 -14.93
CA SER A 28 -6.98 -7.54 -14.67
C SER A 28 -7.89 -6.76 -15.62
N ILE A 29 -7.36 -5.69 -16.24
CA ILE A 29 -8.06 -4.93 -17.28
C ILE A 29 -7.96 -5.67 -18.62
N LEU A 30 -6.80 -6.26 -18.90
CA LEU A 30 -6.54 -6.99 -20.16
C LEU A 30 -7.21 -8.37 -20.18
N TYR A 31 -7.27 -9.06 -19.03
CA TYR A 31 -7.86 -10.39 -18.91
C TYR A 31 -9.03 -10.39 -17.94
N ASN A 32 -10.18 -10.82 -18.46
CA ASN A 32 -11.41 -10.91 -17.69
C ASN A 32 -11.31 -11.92 -16.55
N TYR A 33 -12.16 -11.67 -15.56
CA TYR A 33 -12.15 -12.21 -14.21
C TYR A 33 -12.13 -13.75 -14.10
N PRO A 34 -11.04 -14.41 -13.65
CA PRO A 34 -11.05 -15.86 -13.43
C PRO A 34 -11.77 -16.26 -12.12
N THR A 35 -11.71 -15.43 -11.07
CA THR A 35 -12.32 -15.73 -9.76
C THR A 35 -13.84 -15.53 -9.72
N VAL A 36 -14.38 -14.61 -10.54
CA VAL A 36 -15.81 -14.27 -10.64
C VAL A 36 -16.43 -14.92 -11.88
N ASP A 37 -15.66 -15.73 -12.61
CA ASP A 37 -16.17 -16.54 -13.73
C ASP A 37 -17.28 -17.51 -13.29
N GLN A 38 -17.24 -17.91 -12.01
CA GLN A 38 -18.29 -18.67 -11.33
C GLN A 38 -19.62 -17.89 -11.19
N LEU A 39 -19.59 -16.57 -11.33
CA LEU A 39 -20.72 -15.65 -11.21
C LEU A 39 -21.18 -15.11 -12.58
N ARG A 40 -20.66 -15.64 -13.71
CA ARG A 40 -21.06 -15.28 -15.09
C ARG A 40 -22.57 -15.37 -15.36
N GLY A 41 -23.31 -16.14 -14.56
CA GLY A 41 -24.76 -16.29 -14.68
C GLY A 41 -25.59 -15.21 -13.98
N LEU A 42 -24.99 -14.31 -13.21
CA LEU A 42 -25.70 -13.24 -12.52
C LEU A 42 -25.77 -11.97 -13.38
N PRO A 43 -26.88 -11.21 -13.35
CA PRO A 43 -27.04 -9.96 -14.10
C PRO A 43 -26.07 -8.83 -13.67
N ILE A 44 -25.24 -9.09 -12.66
CA ILE A 44 -24.22 -8.19 -12.11
C ILE A 44 -22.86 -8.40 -12.82
N TYR A 45 -22.72 -9.47 -13.62
CA TYR A 45 -21.48 -9.75 -14.35
C TYR A 45 -21.21 -8.68 -15.40
N ASN A 46 -20.13 -7.93 -15.19
CA ASN A 46 -19.68 -6.87 -16.10
C ASN A 46 -18.31 -7.29 -16.65
N GLY A 47 -18.09 -7.12 -17.96
CA GLY A 47 -16.85 -7.54 -18.64
C GLY A 47 -15.62 -6.69 -18.31
N VAL A 48 -15.72 -5.84 -17.29
CA VAL A 48 -14.66 -4.99 -16.75
C VAL A 48 -14.41 -5.41 -15.31
N SER A 49 -13.17 -5.77 -14.97
CA SER A 49 -12.78 -6.12 -13.59
C SER A 49 -12.70 -4.86 -12.72
N TRP A 50 -13.85 -4.47 -12.15
CA TRP A 50 -13.96 -3.32 -11.26
C TRP A 50 -13.04 -3.41 -10.01
N PRO A 51 -12.80 -4.58 -9.38
CA PRO A 51 -11.88 -4.69 -8.23
C PRO A 51 -10.43 -4.48 -8.63
N GLY A 52 -10.05 -4.98 -9.82
CA GLY A 52 -8.77 -4.72 -10.43
C GLY A 52 -8.53 -3.22 -10.66
N MET A 53 -9.51 -2.55 -11.27
CA MET A 53 -9.45 -1.10 -11.50
C MET A 53 -9.39 -0.31 -10.19
N LEU A 54 -10.19 -0.67 -9.18
CA LEU A 54 -10.12 -0.06 -7.85
C LEU A 54 -8.76 -0.27 -7.21
N SER A 55 -8.19 -1.47 -7.29
CA SER A 55 -6.88 -1.77 -6.71
C SER A 55 -5.77 -0.93 -7.33
N MET A 56 -5.82 -0.64 -8.65
CA MET A 56 -4.89 0.29 -9.29
C MET A 56 -5.02 1.72 -8.77
N ILE A 57 -6.25 2.22 -8.62
CA ILE A 57 -6.49 3.56 -8.05
C ILE A 57 -5.89 3.62 -6.64
N PHE A 58 -6.13 2.60 -5.82
CA PHE A 58 -5.58 2.52 -4.46
C PHE A 58 -4.04 2.38 -4.43
N ALA A 59 -3.44 1.73 -5.41
CA ALA A 59 -1.98 1.69 -5.55
C ALA A 59 -1.40 3.07 -5.85
N LEU A 60 -2.04 3.87 -6.71
CA LEU A 60 -1.65 5.26 -6.94
C LEU A 60 -1.79 6.12 -5.66
N VAL A 61 -2.88 5.93 -4.91
CA VAL A 61 -3.06 6.59 -3.61
C VAL A 61 -1.98 6.18 -2.62
N THR A 62 -1.51 4.92 -2.65
CA THR A 62 -0.37 4.47 -1.83
C THR A 62 0.90 5.25 -2.15
N VAL A 63 1.20 5.44 -3.43
CA VAL A 63 2.36 6.25 -3.86
C VAL A 63 2.23 7.69 -3.35
N ALA A 64 1.04 8.27 -3.42
CA ALA A 64 0.77 9.61 -2.88
C ALA A 64 0.92 9.67 -1.36
N PHE A 65 0.47 8.64 -0.63
CA PHE A 65 0.62 8.54 0.83
C PHE A 65 2.08 8.48 1.25
N GLU A 66 2.87 7.69 0.53
CA GLU A 66 4.29 7.49 0.88
C GLU A 66 5.19 8.65 0.44
N ARG A 67 4.87 9.33 -0.67
CA ARG A 67 5.70 10.43 -1.19
C ARG A 67 5.26 11.82 -0.73
N SER A 68 3.95 12.11 -0.76
CA SER A 68 3.44 13.48 -0.66
C SER A 68 2.62 13.75 0.60
N LEU A 69 1.59 12.94 0.88
CA LEU A 69 0.61 13.23 1.92
C LEU A 69 1.09 12.81 3.32
N ARG A 70 1.95 11.79 3.39
CA ARG A 70 2.57 11.27 4.62
C ARG A 70 1.62 11.19 5.83
N PRO A 71 0.47 10.51 5.70
CA PRO A 71 -0.49 10.41 6.80
C PRO A 71 0.10 9.68 8.03
N PRO A 72 -0.56 9.78 9.20
CA PRO A 72 -0.16 9.05 10.40
C PRO A 72 -0.04 7.55 10.15
N VAL A 73 0.91 6.91 10.84
CA VAL A 73 1.26 5.48 10.70
C VAL A 73 0.03 4.57 10.88
N GLY A 74 -0.85 4.87 11.85
CA GLY A 74 -2.09 4.13 12.05
C GLY A 74 -3.08 4.22 10.89
N LEU A 75 -3.20 5.40 10.25
CA LEU A 75 -4.07 5.58 9.08
C LEU A 75 -3.54 4.79 7.88
N ARG A 76 -2.20 4.73 7.72
CA ARG A 76 -1.56 3.90 6.69
C ARG A 76 -1.85 2.42 6.88
N ALA A 77 -1.78 1.93 8.11
CA ALA A 77 -2.07 0.53 8.43
C ALA A 77 -3.51 0.15 8.01
N VAL A 78 -4.50 0.95 8.40
CA VAL A 78 -5.91 0.71 8.03
C VAL A 78 -6.10 0.81 6.53
N PHE A 79 -5.49 1.80 5.88
CA PHE A 79 -5.56 1.95 4.43
C PHE A 79 -5.00 0.71 3.71
N TYR A 80 -3.79 0.26 4.04
CA TYR A 80 -3.18 -0.93 3.42
C TYR A 80 -3.98 -2.21 3.67
N LEU A 81 -4.62 -2.34 4.83
CA LEU A 81 -5.53 -3.45 5.10
C LEU A 81 -6.73 -3.44 4.13
N ILE A 82 -7.38 -2.28 3.94
CA ILE A 82 -8.49 -2.14 2.99
C ILE A 82 -8.06 -2.46 1.56
N VAL A 83 -6.90 -1.95 1.13
CA VAL A 83 -6.35 -2.23 -0.21
C VAL A 83 -6.09 -3.73 -0.39
N SER A 84 -5.59 -4.41 0.65
CA SER A 84 -5.38 -5.87 0.61
C SER A 84 -6.69 -6.63 0.40
N LEU A 85 -7.77 -6.27 1.10
CA LEU A 85 -9.07 -6.93 0.99
C LEU A 85 -9.65 -6.80 -0.41
N ILE A 86 -9.54 -5.62 -1.01
CA ILE A 86 -9.99 -5.38 -2.39
C ILE A 86 -9.12 -6.16 -3.38
N GLY A 87 -7.80 -6.16 -3.17
CA GLY A 87 -6.85 -6.88 -4.02
C GLY A 87 -7.02 -8.41 -3.97
N PHE A 88 -7.53 -8.98 -2.87
CA PHE A 88 -7.85 -10.42 -2.80
C PHE A 88 -9.04 -10.83 -3.66
N LEU A 89 -9.90 -9.89 -4.06
CA LEU A 89 -11.03 -10.21 -4.92
C LEU A 89 -10.57 -10.61 -6.33
N GLN A 90 -9.39 -10.15 -6.77
CA GLN A 90 -8.89 -10.35 -8.12
C GLN A 90 -7.60 -11.19 -8.12
N PHE A 91 -7.61 -12.33 -8.79
CA PHE A 91 -6.50 -13.29 -8.75
C PHE A 91 -5.15 -12.69 -9.17
N SER A 92 -5.15 -11.86 -10.21
CA SER A 92 -3.92 -11.21 -10.72
C SER A 92 -3.30 -10.22 -9.73
N THR A 93 -4.05 -9.73 -8.75
CA THR A 93 -3.57 -8.79 -7.71
C THR A 93 -3.32 -9.44 -6.36
N VAL A 94 -3.57 -10.75 -6.21
CA VAL A 94 -3.45 -11.46 -4.93
C VAL A 94 -2.04 -11.35 -4.34
N VAL A 95 -0.99 -11.45 -5.16
CA VAL A 95 0.40 -11.34 -4.68
C VAL A 95 0.64 -9.97 -4.07
N GLY A 96 0.23 -8.89 -4.75
CA GLY A 96 0.33 -7.54 -4.21
C GLY A 96 -0.55 -7.35 -2.97
N ALA A 97 -1.73 -7.96 -2.93
CA ALA A 97 -2.62 -7.93 -1.77
C ALA A 97 -2.00 -8.59 -0.53
N GLN A 98 -1.34 -9.73 -0.68
CA GLN A 98 -0.60 -10.37 0.41
C GLN A 98 0.52 -9.48 0.95
N CYS A 99 1.26 -8.81 0.05
CA CYS A 99 2.29 -7.87 0.46
C CYS A 99 1.71 -6.66 1.20
N TYR A 100 0.57 -6.12 0.74
CA TYR A 100 -0.14 -5.05 1.46
C TYR A 100 -0.66 -5.49 2.82
N PHE A 101 -1.14 -6.73 2.95
CA PHE A 101 -1.55 -7.29 4.23
C PHE A 101 -0.38 -7.37 5.21
N CYS A 102 0.78 -7.90 4.79
CA CYS A 102 1.99 -7.89 5.60
C CYS A 102 2.43 -6.46 5.97
N THR A 103 2.39 -5.54 4.99
CA THR A 103 2.72 -4.13 5.19
C THR A 103 1.80 -3.48 6.23
N SER A 104 0.51 -3.81 6.22
CA SER A 104 -0.46 -3.32 7.20
C SER A 104 -0.11 -3.76 8.62
N ILE A 105 0.32 -5.02 8.81
CA ILE A 105 0.76 -5.56 10.11
C ILE A 105 2.00 -4.83 10.61
N VAL A 106 2.95 -4.52 9.72
CA VAL A 106 4.17 -3.77 10.05
C VAL A 106 3.80 -2.37 10.54
N PHE A 107 2.98 -1.63 9.79
CA PHE A 107 2.55 -0.29 10.18
C PHE A 107 1.66 -0.30 11.43
N MET A 108 0.86 -1.34 11.63
CA MET A 108 0.06 -1.50 12.85
C MET A 108 0.95 -1.76 14.07
N THR A 109 2.00 -2.57 13.91
CA THR A 109 3.01 -2.80 14.95
C THR A 109 3.78 -1.52 15.26
N ALA A 110 4.16 -0.74 14.24
CA ALA A 110 4.79 0.57 14.42
C ALA A 110 3.87 1.54 15.17
N ALA A 111 2.57 1.56 14.83
CA ALA A 111 1.58 2.40 15.50
C ALA A 111 1.40 2.01 16.99
N PHE A 112 1.34 0.72 17.32
CA PHE A 112 1.26 0.27 18.72
C PHE A 112 2.52 0.56 19.53
N LYS A 113 3.69 0.61 18.87
CA LYS A 113 4.94 1.02 19.50
C LYS A 113 5.06 2.55 19.67
N GLY A 114 4.06 3.31 19.24
CA GLY A 114 4.06 4.77 19.32
C GLY A 114 5.04 5.42 18.34
N GLU A 115 5.44 4.71 17.27
CA GLU A 115 6.23 5.33 16.20
C GLU A 115 5.34 6.33 15.46
N THR A 116 5.50 7.61 15.77
CA THR A 116 5.05 8.68 14.88
C THR A 116 6.08 8.73 13.75
N GLY A 117 5.63 8.65 12.50
CA GLY A 117 6.49 8.79 11.32
C GLY A 117 7.13 10.19 11.18
N GLU A 118 7.23 10.94 12.27
CA GLU A 118 7.95 12.19 12.37
C GLU A 118 9.44 11.91 12.31
N LEU A 119 9.92 11.97 11.07
CA LEU A 119 11.21 12.48 10.63
C LEU A 119 11.54 13.87 11.23
N ASP A 120 11.10 14.21 12.45
CA ASP A 120 11.59 15.39 13.15
C ASP A 120 13.05 15.17 13.55
N GLU A 121 13.50 13.92 13.73
CA GLU A 121 14.93 13.58 13.83
C GLU A 121 15.67 13.64 12.50
N ASP A 122 15.10 13.22 11.35
CA ASP A 122 15.78 13.36 10.05
C ASP A 122 15.83 14.83 9.58
N ARG A 123 14.79 15.63 9.88
CA ARG A 123 14.85 17.09 9.70
C ARG A 123 15.83 17.74 10.67
N LYS A 124 15.94 17.29 11.93
CA LYS A 124 16.96 17.80 12.87
C LYS A 124 18.36 17.39 12.45
N MET A 125 18.59 16.15 12.03
CA MET A 125 19.90 15.68 11.56
C MET A 125 20.32 16.38 10.28
N VAL A 126 19.42 16.57 9.29
CA VAL A 126 19.72 17.36 8.09
C VAL A 126 19.89 18.85 8.41
N ALA A 127 19.12 19.41 9.34
CA ALA A 127 19.28 20.80 9.78
C ALA A 127 20.55 21.03 10.61
N GLU A 128 20.96 20.09 11.45
CA GLU A 128 22.22 20.11 12.21
C GLU A 128 23.43 19.90 11.30
N GLN A 129 23.34 18.97 10.35
CA GLN A 129 24.37 18.74 9.34
C GLN A 129 24.56 19.99 8.45
N ASN A 130 23.48 20.72 8.12
CA ASN A 130 23.58 21.98 7.39
C ASN A 130 24.03 23.18 8.26
N ARG A 131 23.86 23.12 9.59
CA ARG A 131 24.37 24.15 10.53
C ARG A 131 25.85 23.98 10.88
N GLY A 132 26.41 22.78 10.76
CA GLY A 132 27.84 22.51 10.98
C GLY A 132 28.76 22.84 9.79
N VAL A 133 28.19 23.31 8.67
CA VAL A 133 28.92 23.63 7.42
C VAL A 133 28.98 25.15 7.15
N ALA A 134 28.49 25.97 8.09
CA ALA A 134 28.52 27.44 8.00
C ALA A 134 29.66 28.05 8.82
#